data_AF-A0A419E8L6-F1
#
_entry.id   AF-A0A419E8L6-F1
#
_cell.length_a   1.000
_cell.length_b   1.000
_cell.length_c   1.000
_cell.angle_alpha   90.00
_cell.angle_beta   90.00
_cell.angle_gamma   90.00
#
_symmetry.space_group_name_H-M   'P 1'
#
loop_
_entity.id
_entity.type
_entity.pdbx_description
1 polymer ?
#
loop_
_entity_poly.entity_id
_entity_poly.type
_entity_poly.pdbx_seq_one_letter_code
_entity_poly.pdbx_strand_id
1 'polypeptide(L)'
;MPLLEHPPFGFVLVFLLLSLMFLSNSYKLWFKTDQYHQEIRDSLERLPVPFKEFFMKRLENRERWVKEQKIFSLIGIAAVIVADVMVIAAWMS
;
A
#
# COMPACT_ATOMS: atom_id res chain seq x y z
N MET A 1 -5.00 -27.97 -18.78
CA MET A 1 -4.96 -26.69 -18.05
C MET A 1 -5.83 -25.73 -18.81
N PRO A 2 -6.85 -25.10 -18.22
CA PRO A 2 -7.58 -24.05 -18.93
C PRO A 2 -6.58 -22.95 -19.31
N LEU A 3 -6.68 -22.49 -20.56
CA LEU A 3 -5.90 -21.40 -21.14
C LEU A 3 -6.03 -20.16 -20.25
N LEU A 4 -4.92 -19.46 -20.01
CA LEU A 4 -4.92 -18.14 -19.41
C LEU A 4 -5.86 -17.24 -20.23
N GLU A 5 -7.09 -17.04 -19.76
CA GLU A 5 -7.91 -15.95 -20.27
C GLU A 5 -7.21 -14.64 -19.87
N HIS A 6 -6.91 -13.80 -20.86
CA HIS A 6 -6.27 -12.51 -20.60
C HIS A 6 -7.10 -11.74 -19.57
N PRO A 7 -6.48 -11.21 -18.52
CA PRO A 7 -7.19 -10.41 -17.56
C PRO A 7 -7.88 -9.25 -18.29
N PRO A 8 -9.17 -8.96 -18.00
CA PRO A 8 -9.87 -7.90 -18.68
C PRO A 8 -9.19 -6.55 -18.41
N PHE A 9 -9.20 -5.65 -19.38
CA PHE A 9 -8.54 -4.33 -19.26
C PHE A 9 -8.99 -3.58 -17.99
N GLY A 10 -10.27 -3.66 -17.64
CA GLY A 10 -10.79 -3.03 -16.41
C GLY A 10 -10.13 -3.57 -15.14
N PHE A 11 -9.84 -4.87 -15.07
CA PHE A 11 -9.11 -5.47 -13.96
C PHE A 11 -7.68 -4.94 -13.89
N VAL A 12 -6.96 -4.94 -15.03
CA VAL A 12 -5.59 -4.45 -15.12
C VAL A 12 -5.51 -2.98 -14.71
N LEU A 13 -6.44 -2.15 -15.19
CA LEU A 13 -6.50 -0.73 -14.85
C LEU A 13 -6.71 -0.51 -13.35
N VAL A 14 -7.69 -1.18 -12.75
CA VAL A 14 -7.94 -1.08 -11.31
C VAL A 14 -6.73 -1.56 -10.51
N PHE A 15 -6.10 -2.66 -10.92
CA PHE A 15 -4.90 -3.18 -10.30
C PHE A 15 -3.77 -2.15 -10.30
N LEU A 16 -3.45 -1.57 -11.47
CA LEU A 16 -2.39 -0.56 -11.59
C LEU A 16 -2.71 0.72 -10.81
N LEU A 17 -3.98 1.11 -10.70
CA LEU A 17 -4.38 2.23 -9.85
C LEU A 17 -4.14 1.94 -8.36
N LEU A 18 -4.44 0.72 -7.90
CA LEU A 18 -4.12 0.30 -6.54
C LEU A 18 -2.61 0.27 -6.29
N SER A 19 -1.83 -0.24 -7.24
CA SER A 19 -0.36 -0.20 -7.21
C SER A 19 0.15 1.25 -7.11
N LEU A 20 -0.39 2.16 -7.92
CA LEU A 20 -0.04 3.58 -7.88
C LEU A 20 -0.38 4.23 -6.54
N MET A 21 -1.55 3.91 -5.95
CA MET A 21 -1.91 4.39 -4.61
C MET A 21 -0.93 3.90 -3.55
N PHE A 22 -0.54 2.62 -3.59
CA PHE A 22 0.44 2.05 -2.67
C PHE A 22 1.81 2.74 -2.81
N LEU A 23 2.28 2.95 -4.04
CA LEU A 23 3.54 3.64 -4.32
C LEU A 23 3.50 5.10 -3.88
N SER A 24 2.38 5.80 -4.07
CA SER A 24 2.18 7.17 -3.62
C SER A 24 2.25 7.29 -2.08
N ASN A 25 1.61 6.38 -1.36
CA ASN A 25 1.67 6.32 0.10
C ASN A 25 3.08 5.97 0.59
N SER A 26 3.78 5.07 -0.12
CA SER A 26 5.17 4.76 0.17
C SER A 26 6.04 6.01 -0.05
N TYR A 27 5.88 6.74 -1.15
CA TYR A 27 6.60 8.00 -1.38
C TYR A 27 6.36 9.01 -0.24
N LYS A 28 5.11 9.21 0.18
CA LYS A 28 4.79 10.07 1.33
C LYS A 28 5.48 9.61 2.62
N LEU A 29 5.50 8.30 2.89
CA LEU A 29 6.20 7.73 4.04
C LEU A 29 7.72 8.00 4.02
N TRP A 30 8.34 8.00 2.84
CA TRP A 30 9.79 8.21 2.72
C TRP A 30 10.21 9.68 2.76
N PHE A 31 9.44 10.56 2.12
CA PHE A 31 9.83 11.97 1.90
C PHE A 31 8.98 13.00 2.65
N LYS A 32 7.78 12.62 3.10
CA LYS A 32 6.82 13.49 3.82
C LYS A 32 6.33 12.82 5.11
N THR A 33 7.25 12.19 5.83
CA THR A 33 6.96 11.33 6.98
C THR A 33 6.07 11.98 8.04
N ASP A 34 6.31 13.25 8.39
CA ASP A 34 5.50 13.98 9.40
C ASP A 34 4.06 14.18 8.93
N GLN A 35 3.89 14.69 7.71
CA GLN A 35 2.57 14.87 7.11
C GLN A 35 1.84 13.52 6.99
N TYR A 36 2.54 12.49 6.53
CA TYR A 36 1.96 11.16 6.38
C TYR A 36 1.54 10.55 7.74
N HIS A 37 2.34 10.74 8.79
CA HIS A 37 2.00 10.28 10.14
C HIS A 37 0.73 10.97 10.68
N GLN A 38 0.57 12.27 10.44
CA GLN A 38 -0.64 13.02 10.78
C GLN A 38 -1.85 12.54 9.97
N GLU A 39 -1.73 12.40 8.65
CA GLU A 39 -2.81 11.90 7.77
C GLU A 39 -3.33 10.52 8.23
N ILE A 40 -2.43 9.63 8.65
CA ILE A 40 -2.82 8.32 9.19
C ILE A 40 -3.54 8.48 10.54
N ARG A 41 -3.04 9.34 11.43
CA ARG A 41 -3.67 9.60 12.72
C ARG A 41 -5.10 10.12 12.55
N ASP A 42 -5.30 11.13 11.70
CA ASP A 42 -6.60 11.72 11.42
C ASP A 42 -7.57 10.70 10.80
N SER A 43 -7.05 9.79 9.97
CA SER A 43 -7.84 8.71 9.39
C SER A 43 -8.30 7.70 10.46
N LEU A 44 -7.46 7.39 11.44
CA LEU A 44 -7.81 6.48 12.54
C LEU A 44 -8.84 7.06 13.49
N GLU A 45 -8.91 8.39 13.63
CA GLU A 45 -9.92 9.03 14.47
C GLU A 45 -11.35 8.72 14.03
N ARG A 46 -11.52 8.45 12.73
CA ARG A 46 -12.80 8.12 12.07
C ARG A 46 -13.15 6.63 12.14
N LEU A 47 -12.25 5.78 12.64
CA LEU A 47 -12.50 4.34 12.74
C LEU A 47 -13.27 4.00 14.04
N PRO A 48 -14.10 2.94 14.01
CA PRO A 48 -14.74 2.42 15.21
C PRO A 48 -13.73 1.79 16.18
N VAL A 49 -14.05 1.84 17.48
CA VAL A 49 -13.36 1.09 18.54
C VAL A 49 -13.72 -0.40 18.37
N PRO A 50 -12.79 -1.37 18.40
CA PRO A 50 -11.43 -1.37 18.99
C PRO A 50 -10.27 -1.10 18.01
N PHE A 51 -10.54 -1.05 16.70
CA PHE A 51 -9.48 -0.87 15.69
C PHE A 51 -8.73 0.44 15.88
N LYS A 52 -9.47 1.51 16.19
CA LYS A 52 -8.89 2.81 16.53
C LYS A 52 -7.81 2.71 17.61
N GLU A 53 -8.11 2.04 18.73
CA GLU A 53 -7.19 1.95 19.87
C GLU A 53 -5.95 1.12 19.53
N PHE A 54 -6.14 -0.02 18.86
CA PHE A 54 -5.04 -0.89 18.44
C PHE A 54 -4.03 -0.13 17.55
N PHE A 55 -4.52 0.58 16.53
CA PHE A 55 -3.65 1.31 15.61
C PHE A 55 -3.07 2.59 16.23
N MET A 56 -3.83 3.31 17.06
CA MET A 56 -3.34 4.50 17.76
C MET A 56 -2.18 4.17 18.70
N LYS A 57 -2.27 3.09 19.47
CA LYS A 57 -1.17 2.63 20.33
C LYS A 57 0.11 2.32 19.55
N ARG A 58 -0.03 1.84 18.32
CA ARG A 58 1.13 1.59 17.43
C ARG A 58 1.75 2.87 16.88
N LEU A 59 0.97 3.94 16.72
CA LEU A 59 1.44 5.26 16.27
C LEU A 59 2.08 6.11 17.35
N GLU A 60 1.81 5.83 18.64
CA GLU A 60 2.41 6.55 19.78
C GLU A 60 3.94 6.50 19.77
N ASN A 61 4.52 5.32 19.48
CA ASN A 61 5.96 5.20 19.28
C ASN A 61 6.32 5.52 17.83
N ARG A 62 6.41 6.82 17.52
CA ARG A 62 6.67 7.32 16.17
C ARG A 62 7.92 6.73 15.53
N GLU A 63 9.05 6.69 16.24
CA GLU A 63 10.32 6.23 15.67
C GLU A 63 10.25 4.75 15.27
N ARG A 64 9.71 3.91 16.17
CA ARG A 64 9.48 2.49 15.89
C ARG A 64 8.50 2.31 14.73
N TRP A 65 7.40 3.06 14.72
CA TRP A 65 6.42 3.02 13.65
C TRP A 65 7.04 3.37 12.30
N VAL A 66 7.83 4.44 12.20
CA VAL A 66 8.50 4.84 10.95
C VAL A 66 9.45 3.74 10.47
N LYS A 67 10.25 3.15 11.37
CA LYS A 67 11.16 2.05 11.03
C LYS A 67 10.40 0.83 10.50
N GLU A 68 9.37 0.39 11.21
CA GLU A 68 8.53 -0.74 10.79
C GLU A 68 7.87 -0.46 9.43
N GLN A 69 7.25 0.69 9.27
CA GLN A 69 6.58 1.06 8.02
C GLN A 69 7.54 1.15 6.85
N LYS A 70 8.75 1.69 7.03
CA LYS A 70 9.75 1.76 5.96
C LYS A 70 10.19 0.36 5.52
N ILE A 71 10.43 -0.55 6.47
CA ILE A 71 10.76 -1.95 6.16
C ILE A 71 9.61 -2.62 5.39
N PHE A 72 8.37 -2.50 5.88
CA PHE A 72 7.20 -3.05 5.19
C PHE A 72 6.99 -2.43 3.81
N SER A 73 7.24 -1.13 3.65
CA SER A 73 7.12 -0.46 2.35
C SER A 73 8.13 -0.99 1.34
N LEU A 74 9.37 -1.33 1.73
CA LEU A 74 10.35 -1.90 0.80
C LEU A 74 9.90 -3.26 0.29
N ILE A 75 9.43 -4.13 1.19
CA ILE A 75 8.90 -5.45 0.84
C ILE A 75 7.68 -5.29 -0.07
N GLY A 76 6.77 -4.37 0.28
CA GLY A 76 5.58 -4.10 -0.51
C GLY A 76 5.88 -3.51 -1.89
N ILE A 77 6.86 -2.60 -2.02
CA ILE A 77 7.29 -2.05 -3.31
C ILE A 77 7.80 -3.18 -4.22
N ALA A 78 8.65 -4.07 -3.69
CA ALA A 78 9.15 -5.21 -4.45
C ALA A 78 8.00 -6.12 -4.92
N ALA A 79 7.05 -6.43 -4.04
CA ALA A 79 5.89 -7.26 -4.37
C ALA A 79 4.99 -6.61 -5.43
N VAL A 80 4.73 -5.30 -5.32
CA VAL A 80 3.92 -4.54 -6.28
C VAL A 80 4.58 -4.53 -7.66
N ILE A 81 5.89 -4.27 -7.75
CA ILE A 81 6.61 -4.29 -9.03
C ILE A 81 6.52 -5.67 -9.70
N VAL A 82 6.74 -6.74 -8.93
CA VAL A 82 6.62 -8.11 -9.45
C VAL A 82 5.21 -8.38 -9.95
N ALA A 83 4.20 -8.01 -9.16
CA ALA A 83 2.82 -8.23 -9.52
C ALA A 83 2.38 -7.40 -10.75
N ASP A 84 2.80 -6.14 -10.86
CA ASP A 84 2.54 -5.28 -12.02
C ASP A 84 3.11 -5.91 -13.30
N VAL A 85 4.36 -6.39 -13.24
CA VAL A 85 5.00 -7.09 -14.38
C VAL A 85 4.21 -8.34 -14.76
N MET A 86 3.80 -9.15 -13.79
CA MET A 86 3.03 -10.38 -14.05
C MET A 86 1.66 -10.08 -14.66
N VAL A 87 0.95 -9.06 -14.15
CA VAL A 87 -0.39 -8.66 -14.61
C VAL A 87 -0.32 -8.11 -16.04
N ILE A 88 0.67 -7.24 -16.32
CA ILE A 88 0.88 -6.70 -17.66
C ILE A 88 1.30 -7.80 -18.63
N ALA A 89 2.19 -8.70 -18.23
CA ALA A 89 2.60 -9.84 -19.06
C ALA A 89 1.41 -10.75 -19.40
N ALA A 90 0.54 -11.04 -18.43
CA ALA A 90 -0.67 -11.85 -18.66
C ALA A 90 -1.70 -11.14 -19.55
N TRP A 91 -1.77 -9.80 -19.50
CA TRP A 91 -2.65 -9.01 -20.35
C TRP A 91 -2.18 -8.95 -21.81
N MET A 92 -0.85 -8.94 -22.04
CA MET A 92 -0.24 -8.84 -23.37
C MET A 92 0.06 -10.19 -24.03
N SER A 93 0.12 -11.28 -23.26
CA SER A 93 0.22 -12.65 -23.80
C SER A 93 -0.96 -12.98 -24.70
#